data_AF-A0A9Q6S3A1-F1
#
_entry.id   AF-A0A9Q6S3A1-F1
#
_cell.length_a   1.000
_cell.length_b   1.000
_cell.length_c   1.000
_cell.angle_alpha   90.00
_cell.angle_beta   90.00
_cell.angle_gamma   90.00
#
_symmetry.space_group_name_H-M   'P 1'
#
loop_
_entity.id
_entity.type
_entity.pdbx_description
1 polymer ?
#
loop_
_entity_poly.entity_id
_entity_poly.type
_entity_poly.pdbx_seq_one_letter_code
_entity_poly.pdbx_strand_id
1 'polypeptide(L)'
;MSHATNQPCIISVAITGSVPRKKDNPAVPISIPEQVESTHEAYEAGATLVHLHVRDEEERSSSDRSSFAKLQEGIRKHCPDIIIQFSTGGRGRSFEQRGAMLDLRPDMASLATGSVNFPTTVYENPPDFVRTLAQTMLDHDVKPEIEIFDLAMLYSTVDLVQQGLLKEPVHVQFVMGVKNALPARREILEFEVAQLQKLLPSATWTAAGIGRHQLEVNYWTLEMGGHCRTGLEDNVRWDKDTLAKSNAQLVERVAKLCGEFGRPVATPRQAREMLALKPAA
;
A
#
# COMPACT_ATOMS: atom_id res chain seq x y z
N MET A 1 14.40 22.08 12.01
CA MET A 1 13.97 21.00 11.11
C MET A 1 13.40 21.66 9.86
N SER A 2 14.15 21.74 8.75
CA SER A 2 13.75 22.52 7.56
C SER A 2 14.23 21.89 6.24
N HIS A 3 14.16 20.56 6.10
CA HIS A 3 14.77 19.87 4.95
C HIS A 3 13.81 19.03 4.08
N ALA A 4 12.49 19.07 4.32
CA ALA A 4 11.53 18.35 3.46
C ALA A 4 10.87 19.22 2.37
N THR A 5 11.21 20.51 2.27
CA THR A 5 10.69 21.37 1.20
C THR A 5 11.27 20.89 -0.13
N ASN A 6 10.40 20.57 -1.10
CA ASN A 6 10.70 20.15 -2.47
C ASN A 6 10.96 18.65 -2.77
N GLN A 7 10.94 17.73 -1.79
CA GLN A 7 10.98 16.29 -2.12
C GLN A 7 9.61 15.80 -2.60
N PRO A 8 9.50 15.19 -3.80
CA PRO A 8 8.22 14.69 -4.28
C PRO A 8 7.58 13.66 -3.35
N CYS A 9 6.25 13.60 -3.33
CA CYS A 9 5.48 12.65 -2.54
C CYS A 9 4.80 11.63 -3.45
N ILE A 10 5.11 10.34 -3.27
CA ILE A 10 4.35 9.24 -3.86
C ILE A 10 2.98 9.18 -3.17
N ILE A 11 1.91 9.08 -3.98
CA ILE A 11 0.56 8.79 -3.49
C ILE A 11 0.18 7.39 -3.94
N SER A 12 0.07 6.49 -2.98
CA SER A 12 -0.48 5.13 -3.15
C SER A 12 -2.00 5.16 -3.00
N VAL A 13 -2.72 4.54 -3.93
CA VAL A 13 -4.17 4.38 -3.85
C VAL A 13 -4.55 2.91 -3.66
N ALA A 14 -5.13 2.60 -2.50
CA ALA A 14 -5.65 1.28 -2.15
C ALA A 14 -7.15 1.20 -2.46
N ILE A 15 -7.44 0.70 -3.66
CA ILE A 15 -8.73 0.98 -4.31
C ILE A 15 -9.91 0.15 -3.77
N THR A 16 -9.66 -1.05 -3.25
CA THR A 16 -10.72 -2.05 -2.99
C THR A 16 -10.61 -2.75 -1.64
N GLY A 17 -9.43 -3.23 -1.27
CA GLY A 17 -9.22 -4.05 -0.08
C GLY A 17 -9.95 -5.38 -0.08
N SER A 18 -9.92 -6.05 1.07
CA SER A 18 -10.63 -7.32 1.32
C SER A 18 -11.93 -7.15 2.12
N VAL A 19 -12.12 -6.01 2.78
CA VAL A 19 -13.20 -5.78 3.75
C VAL A 19 -14.34 -4.92 3.18
N PRO A 20 -14.09 -3.72 2.61
CA PRO A 20 -15.19 -2.84 2.19
C PRO A 20 -16.12 -3.51 1.18
N ARG A 21 -17.42 -3.27 1.33
CA ARG A 21 -18.47 -3.78 0.44
C ARG A 21 -19.26 -2.63 -0.17
N LYS A 22 -19.99 -2.87 -1.26
CA LYS A 22 -20.88 -1.86 -1.88
C LYS A 22 -21.94 -1.32 -0.92
N LYS A 23 -22.39 -2.15 0.03
CA LYS A 23 -23.31 -1.73 1.11
C LYS A 23 -22.69 -0.70 2.07
N ASP A 24 -21.36 -0.72 2.23
CA ASP A 24 -20.65 0.21 3.12
C ASP A 24 -20.39 1.53 2.39
N ASN A 25 -20.04 1.45 1.09
CA ASN A 25 -20.01 2.57 0.16
C ASN A 25 -20.16 2.07 -1.29
N PRO A 26 -21.15 2.56 -2.06
CA PRO A 26 -21.38 2.12 -3.45
C PRO A 26 -20.20 2.42 -4.39
N ALA A 27 -19.32 3.35 -4.01
CA ALA A 27 -18.12 3.71 -4.77
C ALA A 27 -17.00 2.66 -4.70
N VAL A 28 -17.06 1.66 -3.82
CA VAL A 28 -16.04 0.59 -3.74
C VAL A 28 -16.04 -0.18 -5.06
N PRO A 29 -14.95 -0.18 -5.85
CA PRO A 29 -14.89 -0.93 -7.11
C PRO A 29 -14.70 -2.42 -6.84
N ILE A 30 -15.54 -3.29 -7.41
CA ILE A 30 -15.51 -4.73 -7.16
C ILE A 30 -15.08 -5.49 -8.42
N SER A 31 -15.79 -5.25 -9.52
CA SER A 31 -15.50 -5.90 -10.80
C SER A 31 -14.24 -5.32 -11.45
N ILE A 32 -13.60 -6.10 -12.31
CA ILE A 32 -12.38 -5.66 -13.02
C ILE A 32 -12.60 -4.34 -13.77
N PRO A 33 -13.70 -4.12 -14.52
CA PRO A 33 -13.94 -2.83 -15.18
C PRO A 33 -14.07 -1.66 -14.20
N GLU A 34 -14.76 -1.83 -13.07
CA GLU A 34 -14.86 -0.79 -12.04
C GLU A 34 -13.50 -0.47 -11.42
N GLN A 35 -12.67 -1.50 -11.19
CA GLN A 35 -11.34 -1.33 -10.61
C GLN A 35 -10.40 -0.60 -11.57
N VAL A 36 -10.45 -0.93 -12.87
CA VAL A 36 -9.68 -0.22 -13.91
C VAL A 36 -10.10 1.24 -13.98
N GLU A 37 -11.41 1.52 -14.04
CA GLU A 37 -11.92 2.90 -14.10
C GLU A 37 -11.56 3.70 -12.85
N SER A 38 -11.80 3.13 -11.66
CA SER A 38 -11.46 3.80 -10.41
C SER A 38 -9.96 4.05 -10.25
N THR A 39 -9.12 3.16 -10.79
CA THR A 39 -7.66 3.36 -10.84
C THR A 39 -7.29 4.48 -11.81
N HIS A 40 -7.95 4.55 -12.97
CA HIS A 40 -7.70 5.57 -13.97
C HIS A 40 -8.05 6.97 -13.46
N GLU A 41 -9.22 7.16 -12.85
CA GLU A 41 -9.57 8.45 -12.23
C GLU A 41 -8.57 8.82 -11.11
N ALA A 42 -8.13 7.84 -10.30
CA ALA A 42 -7.15 8.07 -9.24
C ALA A 42 -5.76 8.41 -9.80
N TYR A 43 -5.37 7.82 -10.92
CA TYR A 43 -4.13 8.11 -11.63
C TYR A 43 -4.13 9.56 -12.15
N GLU A 44 -5.22 10.00 -12.79
CA GLU A 44 -5.39 11.39 -13.23
C GLU A 44 -5.38 12.39 -12.06
N ALA A 45 -5.91 11.97 -10.90
CA ALA A 45 -5.88 12.77 -9.66
C ALA A 45 -4.49 12.87 -9.00
N GLY A 46 -3.51 12.07 -9.45
CA GLY A 46 -2.12 12.13 -8.98
C GLY A 46 -1.61 10.89 -8.23
N ALA A 47 -2.35 9.78 -8.21
CA ALA A 47 -1.82 8.52 -7.69
C ALA A 47 -0.76 7.95 -8.64
N THR A 48 0.38 7.55 -8.10
CA THR A 48 1.48 6.94 -8.89
C THR A 48 1.71 5.48 -8.60
N LEU A 49 1.05 4.95 -7.56
CA LEU A 49 1.09 3.56 -7.15
C LEU A 49 -0.33 3.13 -6.82
N VAL A 50 -0.77 1.99 -7.35
CA VAL A 50 -2.06 1.38 -7.02
C VAL A 50 -1.86 0.07 -6.27
N HIS A 51 -2.48 -0.04 -5.09
CA HIS A 51 -2.49 -1.26 -4.28
C HIS A 51 -3.75 -2.07 -4.60
N LEU A 52 -3.56 -3.32 -5.02
CA LEU A 52 -4.60 -4.12 -5.65
C LEU A 52 -4.98 -5.35 -4.83
N HIS A 53 -6.28 -5.44 -4.60
CA HIS A 53 -7.00 -6.65 -4.23
C HIS A 53 -8.00 -6.97 -5.33
N VAL A 54 -8.26 -8.24 -5.60
CA VAL A 54 -9.38 -8.67 -6.46
C VAL A 54 -10.51 -9.27 -5.60
N ARG A 55 -11.72 -9.22 -6.14
CA ARG A 55 -12.94 -9.72 -5.51
C ARG A 55 -13.64 -10.73 -6.41
N ASP A 56 -14.41 -11.64 -5.81
CA ASP A 56 -15.38 -12.44 -6.57
C ASP A 56 -16.72 -11.70 -6.74
N GLU A 57 -17.67 -12.33 -7.42
CA GLU A 57 -18.99 -11.78 -7.74
C GLU A 57 -19.83 -11.50 -6.48
N GLU A 58 -19.59 -12.24 -5.38
CA GLU A 58 -20.20 -12.00 -4.07
C GLU A 58 -19.42 -10.99 -3.20
N GLU A 59 -18.54 -10.22 -3.83
CA GLU A 59 -17.66 -9.24 -3.22
C GLU A 59 -16.66 -9.85 -2.22
N ARG A 60 -16.44 -11.16 -2.16
CA ARG A 60 -15.48 -11.79 -1.24
C ARG A 60 -14.05 -11.59 -1.72
N SER A 61 -13.12 -11.59 -0.75
CA SER A 61 -11.68 -11.49 -1.01
C SER A 61 -11.23 -12.67 -1.87
N SER A 62 -10.50 -12.40 -2.95
CA SER A 62 -10.03 -13.44 -3.88
C SER A 62 -8.52 -13.36 -4.11
N SER A 63 -7.95 -14.49 -4.47
CA SER A 63 -6.56 -14.66 -4.92
C SER A 63 -6.50 -15.21 -6.34
N ASP A 64 -7.62 -15.15 -7.08
CA ASP A 64 -7.70 -15.67 -8.43
C ASP A 64 -6.68 -14.99 -9.34
N ARG A 65 -5.69 -15.77 -9.76
CA ARG A 65 -4.59 -15.31 -10.63
C ARG A 65 -5.14 -14.73 -11.94
N SER A 66 -6.21 -15.30 -12.49
CA SER A 66 -6.78 -14.83 -13.76
C SER A 66 -7.38 -13.41 -13.63
N SER A 67 -7.99 -13.12 -12.50
CA SER A 67 -8.54 -11.81 -12.15
C SER A 67 -7.44 -10.78 -11.96
N PHE A 68 -6.35 -11.13 -11.26
CA PHE A 68 -5.17 -10.27 -11.16
C PHE A 68 -4.56 -9.96 -12.53
N ALA A 69 -4.45 -10.97 -13.41
CA ALA A 69 -3.92 -10.78 -14.76
C ALA A 69 -4.77 -9.81 -15.59
N LYS A 70 -6.10 -10.00 -15.60
CA LYS A 70 -7.04 -9.10 -16.30
C LYS A 70 -7.01 -7.68 -15.75
N LEU A 71 -6.90 -7.54 -14.43
CA LEU A 71 -6.80 -6.22 -13.78
C LEU A 71 -5.50 -5.51 -14.15
N GLN A 72 -4.36 -6.21 -14.06
CA GLN A 72 -3.05 -5.69 -14.44
C GLN A 72 -3.04 -5.26 -15.91
N GLU A 73 -3.58 -6.08 -16.81
CA GLU A 73 -3.70 -5.76 -18.25
C GLU A 73 -4.53 -4.48 -18.47
N GLY A 74 -5.72 -4.41 -17.84
CA GLY A 74 -6.58 -3.25 -17.93
C GLY A 74 -5.93 -1.98 -17.41
N ILE A 75 -5.28 -2.05 -16.24
CA ILE A 75 -4.57 -0.90 -15.66
C ILE A 75 -3.41 -0.46 -16.54
N ARG A 76 -2.59 -1.39 -17.07
CA ARG A 76 -1.48 -1.01 -17.99
C ARG A 76 -1.96 -0.35 -19.27
N LYS A 77 -3.15 -0.72 -19.77
CA LYS A 77 -3.73 -0.08 -20.95
C LYS A 77 -4.13 1.38 -20.70
N HIS A 78 -4.70 1.67 -19.53
CA HIS A 78 -5.29 2.99 -19.23
C HIS A 78 -4.36 3.89 -18.39
N CYS A 79 -3.44 3.30 -17.63
CA CYS A 79 -2.51 3.96 -16.72
C CYS A 79 -1.09 3.39 -16.95
N PRO A 80 -0.47 3.58 -18.13
CA PRO A 80 0.72 2.82 -18.55
C PRO A 80 1.91 2.92 -17.58
N ASP A 81 2.08 4.08 -16.96
CA ASP A 81 3.24 4.34 -16.10
C ASP A 81 3.00 4.04 -14.61
N ILE A 82 1.74 3.85 -14.18
CA ILE A 82 1.42 3.64 -12.77
C ILE A 82 2.13 2.40 -12.24
N ILE A 83 2.58 2.46 -10.99
CA ILE A 83 3.19 1.32 -10.31
C ILE A 83 2.06 0.40 -9.85
N ILE A 84 2.09 -0.86 -10.30
CA ILE A 84 1.11 -1.87 -9.95
C ILE A 84 1.64 -2.68 -8.77
N GLN A 85 0.95 -2.60 -7.62
CA GLN A 85 1.28 -3.35 -6.42
C GLN A 85 0.20 -4.36 -6.09
N PHE A 86 0.55 -5.65 -6.09
CA PHE A 86 -0.39 -6.71 -5.70
C PHE A 86 -0.41 -6.95 -4.19
N SER A 87 -1.59 -7.18 -3.64
CA SER A 87 -1.72 -7.58 -2.25
C SER A 87 -1.49 -9.07 -2.03
N THR A 88 -0.61 -9.41 -1.11
CA THR A 88 -0.43 -10.77 -0.59
C THR A 88 -1.10 -10.97 0.78
N GLY A 89 -2.02 -10.08 1.17
CA GLY A 89 -2.72 -10.14 2.47
C GLY A 89 -3.58 -11.40 2.70
N GLY A 90 -3.84 -11.75 3.95
CA GLY A 90 -4.41 -13.07 4.31
C GLY A 90 -5.90 -13.13 4.62
N ARG A 91 -6.60 -11.99 4.66
CA ARG A 91 -8.03 -11.96 5.06
C ARG A 91 -8.89 -12.77 4.09
N GLY A 92 -9.30 -13.96 4.52
CA GLY A 92 -10.12 -14.90 3.76
C GLY A 92 -9.36 -15.71 2.70
N ARG A 93 -8.03 -15.81 2.78
CA ARG A 93 -7.19 -16.49 1.77
C ARG A 93 -6.19 -17.43 2.46
N SER A 94 -6.00 -18.64 1.94
CA SER A 94 -5.01 -19.59 2.46
C SER A 94 -3.58 -19.13 2.15
N PHE A 95 -2.56 -19.73 2.79
CA PHE A 95 -1.17 -19.36 2.53
C PHE A 95 -0.76 -19.59 1.08
N GLU A 96 -1.17 -20.70 0.48
CA GLU A 96 -0.88 -21.05 -0.92
C GLU A 96 -1.47 -20.03 -1.90
N GLN A 97 -2.63 -19.46 -1.56
CA GLN A 97 -3.32 -18.48 -2.38
C GLN A 97 -2.64 -17.10 -2.39
N ARG A 98 -1.90 -16.74 -1.33
CA ARG A 98 -1.44 -15.35 -1.09
C ARG A 98 -0.27 -14.91 -1.96
N GLY A 99 0.46 -15.86 -2.58
CA GLY A 99 1.53 -15.58 -3.55
C GLY A 99 1.25 -16.10 -4.95
N ALA A 100 0.09 -16.72 -5.19
CA ALA A 100 -0.22 -17.45 -6.43
C ALA A 100 -0.30 -16.56 -7.70
N MET A 101 -0.29 -15.24 -7.53
CA MET A 101 -0.31 -14.26 -8.60
C MET A 101 1.05 -13.59 -8.87
N LEU A 102 2.08 -13.87 -8.06
CA LEU A 102 3.38 -13.20 -8.16
C LEU A 102 4.14 -13.54 -9.44
N ASP A 103 3.82 -14.69 -10.06
CA ASP A 103 4.39 -15.09 -11.34
C ASP A 103 3.95 -14.17 -12.51
N LEU A 104 2.92 -13.34 -12.32
CA LEU A 104 2.51 -12.26 -13.23
C LEU A 104 3.46 -11.06 -13.21
N ARG A 105 4.46 -11.05 -12.31
CA ARG A 105 5.50 -10.03 -12.18
C ARG A 105 4.94 -8.60 -12.11
N PRO A 106 4.09 -8.29 -11.12
CA PRO A 106 3.74 -6.88 -10.84
C PRO A 106 5.00 -6.08 -10.50
N ASP A 107 4.95 -4.75 -10.57
CA ASP A 107 6.10 -3.93 -10.19
C ASP A 107 6.45 -4.14 -8.69
N MET A 108 5.40 -4.27 -7.88
CA MET A 108 5.52 -4.45 -6.44
C MET A 108 4.50 -5.46 -5.91
N ALA A 109 4.73 -5.95 -4.70
CA ALA A 109 3.72 -6.64 -3.93
C ALA A 109 3.88 -6.37 -2.44
N SER A 110 2.78 -6.34 -1.68
CA SER A 110 2.85 -6.15 -0.24
C SER A 110 3.40 -7.39 0.45
N LEU A 111 4.12 -7.23 1.56
CA LEU A 111 4.67 -8.31 2.38
C LEU A 111 4.59 -7.93 3.86
N ALA A 112 3.71 -8.59 4.62
CA ALA A 112 3.73 -8.49 6.07
C ALA A 112 4.82 -9.41 6.63
N THR A 113 5.77 -8.84 7.38
CA THR A 113 6.94 -9.58 7.92
C THR A 113 6.71 -10.16 9.31
N GLY A 114 5.48 -10.10 9.82
CA GLY A 114 5.08 -10.72 11.07
C GLY A 114 3.56 -10.84 11.23
N SER A 115 3.14 -11.48 12.32
CA SER A 115 1.71 -11.67 12.65
C SER A 115 1.23 -10.61 13.64
N VAL A 116 -0.06 -10.25 13.58
CA VAL A 116 -0.68 -9.27 14.49
C VAL A 116 -2.16 -9.58 14.68
N ASN A 117 -2.77 -9.08 15.76
CA ASN A 117 -4.22 -9.16 15.92
C ASN A 117 -4.94 -8.15 14.99
N PHE A 118 -5.99 -8.62 14.32
CA PHE A 118 -6.94 -7.82 13.55
C PHE A 118 -8.31 -7.79 14.29
N PRO A 119 -9.30 -7.02 13.81
CA PRO A 119 -10.53 -6.76 14.57
C PRO A 119 -11.29 -8.01 15.04
N THR A 120 -11.25 -9.09 14.26
CA THR A 120 -12.02 -10.32 14.49
C THR A 120 -11.20 -11.61 14.32
N THR A 121 -9.90 -11.52 14.02
CA THR A 121 -9.03 -12.67 13.72
C THR A 121 -7.58 -12.32 14.00
N VAL A 122 -6.72 -13.32 14.13
CA VAL A 122 -5.27 -13.11 13.96
C VAL A 122 -4.98 -12.91 12.47
N TYR A 123 -4.15 -11.92 12.15
CA TYR A 123 -3.55 -11.79 10.84
C TYR A 123 -2.24 -12.56 10.83
N GLU A 124 -2.32 -13.79 10.36
CA GLU A 124 -1.23 -14.76 10.45
C GLU A 124 -0.25 -14.59 9.29
N ASN A 125 1.03 -14.43 9.64
CA ASN A 125 2.18 -14.48 8.75
C ASN A 125 3.29 -15.28 9.46
N PRO A 126 3.21 -16.62 9.43
CA PRO A 126 4.24 -17.46 10.02
C PRO A 126 5.62 -17.19 9.40
N PRO A 127 6.74 -17.26 10.15
CA PRO A 127 8.07 -16.91 9.64
C PRO A 127 8.48 -17.65 8.36
N ASP A 128 8.16 -18.93 8.25
CA ASP A 128 8.52 -19.71 7.05
C ASP A 128 7.71 -19.29 5.83
N PHE A 129 6.43 -18.96 6.03
CA PHE A 129 5.59 -18.39 4.97
C PHE A 129 6.14 -17.03 4.50
N VAL A 130 6.53 -16.15 5.43
CA VAL A 130 7.14 -14.86 5.09
C VAL A 130 8.41 -15.05 4.26
N ARG A 131 9.29 -15.97 4.66
CA ARG A 131 10.53 -16.29 3.92
C ARG A 131 10.23 -16.83 2.52
N THR A 132 9.31 -17.79 2.39
CA THR A 132 8.91 -18.35 1.08
C THR A 132 8.32 -17.27 0.18
N LEU A 133 7.51 -16.36 0.72
CA LEU A 133 6.90 -15.29 -0.06
C LEU A 133 7.94 -14.24 -0.50
N ALA A 134 8.87 -13.87 0.38
CA ALA A 134 10.00 -12.99 0.04
C ALA A 134 10.89 -13.60 -1.06
N GLN A 135 11.22 -14.91 -0.95
CA GLN A 135 11.96 -15.63 -1.99
C GLN A 135 11.19 -15.64 -3.32
N THR A 136 9.88 -15.87 -3.28
CA THR A 136 9.03 -15.87 -4.49
C THR A 136 9.02 -14.51 -5.18
N MET A 137 8.93 -13.42 -4.41
CA MET A 137 9.04 -12.05 -4.93
C MET A 137 10.42 -11.82 -5.56
N LEU A 138 11.49 -12.27 -4.90
CA LEU A 138 12.86 -12.16 -5.40
C LEU A 138 13.04 -12.91 -6.75
N ASP A 139 12.53 -14.14 -6.84
CA ASP A 139 12.62 -14.99 -8.04
C ASP A 139 11.86 -14.41 -9.24
N HIS A 140 10.78 -13.68 -8.98
CA HIS A 140 9.96 -13.01 -9.99
C HIS A 140 10.33 -11.54 -10.23
N ASP A 141 11.38 -11.05 -9.55
CA ASP A 141 11.83 -9.65 -9.61
C ASP A 141 10.73 -8.63 -9.25
N VAL A 142 9.91 -9.01 -8.26
CA VAL A 142 8.86 -8.16 -7.68
C VAL A 142 9.43 -7.45 -6.46
N LYS A 143 9.33 -6.12 -6.41
CA LYS A 143 9.82 -5.37 -5.24
C LYS A 143 8.79 -5.44 -4.08
N PRO A 144 9.19 -5.87 -2.88
CA PRO A 144 8.28 -5.85 -1.74
C PRO A 144 8.03 -4.44 -1.22
N GLU A 145 6.77 -4.11 -0.90
CA GLU A 145 6.42 -3.09 0.10
C GLU A 145 6.15 -3.78 1.42
N ILE A 146 6.90 -3.42 2.46
CA ILE A 146 6.84 -4.13 3.74
C ILE A 146 5.74 -3.54 4.61
N GLU A 147 4.72 -4.33 4.91
CA GLU A 147 3.57 -3.91 5.72
C GLU A 147 3.87 -4.09 7.21
N ILE A 148 4.15 -2.99 7.90
CA ILE A 148 4.48 -2.96 9.33
C ILE A 148 3.23 -2.59 10.12
N PHE A 149 2.69 -3.57 10.85
CA PHE A 149 1.55 -3.38 11.76
C PHE A 149 1.98 -3.31 13.24
N ASP A 150 3.24 -3.66 13.52
CA ASP A 150 3.88 -3.63 14.83
C ASP A 150 5.40 -3.49 14.63
N LEU A 151 6.08 -2.78 15.53
CA LEU A 151 7.51 -2.48 15.44
C LEU A 151 8.38 -3.74 15.29
N ALA A 152 8.02 -4.85 15.93
CA ALA A 152 8.80 -6.09 15.83
C ALA A 152 8.96 -6.55 14.36
N MET A 153 8.00 -6.25 13.49
CA MET A 153 8.06 -6.57 12.06
C MET A 153 9.20 -5.81 11.35
N LEU A 154 9.57 -4.62 11.82
CA LEU A 154 10.71 -3.86 11.26
C LEU A 154 12.01 -4.61 11.51
N TYR A 155 12.19 -5.22 12.68
CA TYR A 155 13.36 -6.04 12.97
C TYR A 155 13.38 -7.33 12.15
N SER A 156 12.22 -7.99 11.98
CA SER A 156 12.12 -9.12 11.05
C SER A 156 12.47 -8.74 9.61
N THR A 157 12.20 -7.49 9.21
CA THR A 157 12.58 -6.95 7.90
C THR A 157 14.09 -6.82 7.77
N VAL A 158 14.75 -6.31 8.82
CA VAL A 158 16.23 -6.25 8.88
C VAL A 158 16.83 -7.65 8.73
N ASP A 159 16.28 -8.65 9.41
CA ASP A 159 16.76 -10.04 9.30
C ASP A 159 16.63 -10.59 7.87
N LEU A 160 15.55 -10.26 7.16
CA LEU A 160 15.36 -10.68 5.77
C LEU A 160 16.33 -9.98 4.80
N VAL A 161 16.66 -8.70 5.04
CA VAL A 161 17.71 -7.99 4.29
C VAL A 161 19.07 -8.67 4.51
N GLN A 162 19.42 -8.99 5.77
CA GLN A 162 20.68 -9.68 6.09
C GLN A 162 20.77 -11.08 5.46
N GLN A 163 19.64 -11.76 5.29
CA GLN A 163 19.56 -13.05 4.59
C GLN A 163 19.62 -12.93 3.06
N GLY A 164 19.63 -11.72 2.51
CA GLY A 164 19.60 -11.47 1.06
C GLY A 164 18.24 -11.72 0.40
N LEU A 165 17.17 -11.86 1.20
CA LEU A 165 15.81 -12.08 0.71
C LEU A 165 15.11 -10.78 0.30
N LEU A 166 15.59 -9.63 0.78
CA LEU A 166 15.11 -8.30 0.40
C LEU A 166 16.28 -7.46 -0.15
N LYS A 167 16.09 -6.86 -1.33
CA LYS A 167 17.06 -5.95 -1.94
C LYS A 167 16.86 -4.53 -1.41
N GLU A 168 17.95 -3.88 -1.01
CA GLU A 168 17.96 -2.45 -0.70
C GLU A 168 17.92 -1.58 -1.97
N PRO A 169 17.38 -0.34 -1.90
CA PRO A 169 16.70 0.25 -0.75
C PRO A 169 15.33 -0.39 -0.52
N VAL A 170 15.00 -0.72 0.72
CA VAL A 170 13.67 -1.27 1.04
C VAL A 170 12.61 -0.17 1.07
N HIS A 171 11.35 -0.53 0.82
CA HIS A 171 10.20 0.36 1.00
C HIS A 171 9.30 -0.20 2.10
N VAL A 172 9.04 0.59 3.12
CA VAL A 172 8.25 0.21 4.31
C VAL A 172 6.94 0.99 4.36
N GLN A 173 5.84 0.33 4.69
CA GLN A 173 4.56 0.97 4.97
C GLN A 173 4.18 0.76 6.44
N PHE A 174 4.10 1.84 7.21
CA PHE A 174 3.57 1.82 8.57
C PHE A 174 2.04 1.87 8.54
N VAL A 175 1.38 0.81 8.97
CA VAL A 175 -0.08 0.70 8.97
C VAL A 175 -0.63 0.92 10.37
N MET A 176 -1.40 1.98 10.56
CA MET A 176 -1.86 2.43 11.87
C MET A 176 -3.38 2.54 11.96
N GLY A 177 -3.92 2.26 13.14
CA GLY A 177 -5.35 2.43 13.44
C GLY A 177 -6.22 1.20 13.14
N VAL A 178 -5.62 0.07 12.75
CA VAL A 178 -6.33 -1.21 12.73
C VAL A 178 -6.69 -1.60 14.16
N LYS A 179 -7.98 -1.86 14.43
CA LYS A 179 -8.43 -2.32 15.77
C LYS A 179 -7.68 -3.59 16.16
N ASN A 180 -7.13 -3.59 17.38
CA ASN A 180 -6.28 -4.63 18.00
C ASN A 180 -4.81 -4.69 17.53
N ALA A 181 -4.37 -3.79 16.63
CA ALA A 181 -2.96 -3.59 16.27
C ALA A 181 -2.46 -2.22 16.80
N LEU A 182 -1.39 -1.66 16.21
CA LEU A 182 -0.91 -0.33 16.56
C LEU A 182 -1.98 0.76 16.31
N PRO A 183 -2.27 1.63 17.30
CA PRO A 183 -3.17 2.75 17.11
C PRO A 183 -2.50 3.86 16.28
N ALA A 184 -3.29 4.66 15.58
CA ALA A 184 -2.80 5.88 14.95
C ALA A 184 -2.49 6.93 16.03
N ARG A 185 -1.20 7.08 16.35
CA ARG A 185 -0.66 8.09 17.26
C ARG A 185 0.64 8.63 16.70
N ARG A 186 0.78 9.95 16.70
CA ARG A 186 1.94 10.63 16.10
C ARG A 186 3.26 10.16 16.71
N GLU A 187 3.31 10.05 18.04
CA GLU A 187 4.52 9.64 18.77
C GLU A 187 4.98 8.21 18.44
N ILE A 188 4.05 7.34 18.05
CA ILE A 188 4.38 5.97 17.59
C ILE A 188 5.00 6.05 16.19
N LEU A 189 4.40 6.79 15.26
CA LEU A 189 4.94 6.95 13.91
C LEU A 189 6.34 7.60 13.93
N GLU A 190 6.52 8.65 14.73
CA GLU A 190 7.82 9.30 14.94
C GLU A 190 8.87 8.31 15.44
N PHE A 191 8.51 7.44 16.38
CA PHE A 191 9.40 6.41 16.90
C PHE A 191 9.72 5.34 15.83
N GLU A 192 8.74 4.84 15.10
CA GLU A 192 8.93 3.84 14.04
C GLU A 192 9.81 4.36 12.90
N VAL A 193 9.59 5.60 12.46
CA VAL A 193 10.41 6.27 11.44
C VAL A 193 11.85 6.46 11.93
N ALA A 194 12.04 6.84 13.19
CA ALA A 194 13.38 6.96 13.78
C ALA A 194 14.10 5.60 13.84
N GLN A 195 13.38 4.51 14.16
CA GLN A 195 13.96 3.16 14.12
C GLN A 195 14.31 2.75 12.69
N LEU A 196 13.45 3.01 11.71
CA LEU A 196 13.73 2.70 10.30
C LEU A 196 15.00 3.40 9.82
N GLN A 197 15.11 4.71 10.06
CA GLN A 197 16.29 5.49 9.66
C GLN A 197 17.58 4.98 10.31
N LYS A 198 17.50 4.48 11.56
CA LYS A 198 18.64 3.90 12.26
C LYS A 198 19.04 2.54 11.72
N LEU A 199 18.06 1.68 11.43
CA LEU A 199 18.29 0.28 11.06
C LEU A 199 18.55 0.10 9.56
N LEU A 200 17.87 0.88 8.72
CA LEU A 200 17.87 0.80 7.27
C LEU A 200 17.92 2.22 6.67
N PRO A 201 19.06 2.92 6.73
CA PRO A 201 19.15 4.35 6.37
C PRO A 201 18.83 4.66 4.91
N SER A 202 18.93 3.66 4.02
CA SER A 202 18.60 3.76 2.60
C SER A 202 17.09 3.64 2.32
N ALA A 203 16.30 3.20 3.30
CA ALA A 203 14.90 2.87 3.12
C ALA A 203 14.03 4.11 2.85
N THR A 204 13.00 3.90 2.04
CA THR A 204 11.88 4.85 1.91
C THR A 204 10.68 4.34 2.71
N TRP A 205 9.75 5.23 3.05
CA TRP A 205 8.58 4.84 3.82
C TRP A 205 7.29 5.55 3.41
N THR A 206 6.19 4.83 3.60
CA THR A 206 4.81 5.28 3.51
C THR A 206 4.15 5.10 4.88
N ALA A 207 3.13 5.90 5.21
CA ALA A 207 2.23 5.54 6.31
C ALA A 207 0.76 5.60 5.89
N ALA A 208 0.00 4.66 6.43
CA ALA A 208 -1.40 4.41 6.10
C ALA A 208 -2.24 4.46 7.39
N GLY A 209 -3.15 5.43 7.46
CA GLY A 209 -4.12 5.52 8.55
C GLY A 209 -5.44 4.84 8.18
N ILE A 210 -5.98 4.03 9.09
CA ILE A 210 -7.24 3.31 8.85
C ILE A 210 -8.46 4.09 9.35
N GLY A 211 -9.50 4.13 8.51
CA GLY A 211 -10.78 4.78 8.78
C GLY A 211 -10.61 6.29 9.01
N ARG A 212 -11.13 6.77 10.15
CA ARG A 212 -11.05 8.19 10.53
C ARG A 212 -9.61 8.73 10.61
N HIS A 213 -8.64 7.85 10.73
CA HIS A 213 -7.23 8.19 10.90
C HIS A 213 -6.48 8.39 9.56
N GLN A 214 -7.10 8.08 8.41
CA GLN A 214 -6.44 8.22 7.10
C GLN A 214 -5.86 9.61 6.90
N LEU A 215 -6.71 10.64 6.98
CA LEU A 215 -6.30 12.01 6.71
C LEU A 215 -5.23 12.52 7.69
N GLU A 216 -5.39 12.32 9.00
CA GLU A 216 -4.40 12.77 9.99
C GLU A 216 -3.04 12.09 9.81
N VAL A 217 -2.99 10.81 9.42
CA VAL A 217 -1.73 10.13 9.12
C VAL A 217 -1.11 10.71 7.85
N ASN A 218 -1.90 11.05 6.83
CA ASN A 218 -1.36 11.77 5.66
C ASN A 218 -0.71 13.11 6.05
N TYR A 219 -1.30 13.87 6.98
CA TYR A 219 -0.69 15.10 7.51
C TYR A 219 0.68 14.81 8.15
N TRP A 220 0.75 13.87 9.11
CA TRP A 220 2.01 13.54 9.79
C TRP A 220 3.08 13.06 8.81
N THR A 221 2.69 12.21 7.86
CA THR A 221 3.57 11.69 6.82
C THR A 221 4.20 12.79 5.97
N LEU A 222 3.40 13.77 5.53
CA LEU A 222 3.91 14.86 4.71
C LEU A 222 4.89 15.73 5.48
N GLU A 223 4.56 16.03 6.73
CA GLU A 223 5.37 16.77 7.70
C GLU A 223 6.74 16.11 7.95
N MET A 224 6.76 14.78 7.98
CA MET A 224 7.95 13.97 8.27
C MET A 224 8.72 13.52 7.01
N GLY A 225 8.31 13.92 5.82
CA GLY A 225 9.00 13.60 4.58
C GLY A 225 8.70 12.21 3.99
N GLY A 226 7.72 11.48 4.50
CA GLY A 226 7.31 10.16 3.99
C GLY A 226 6.45 10.21 2.73
N HIS A 227 5.88 9.07 2.34
CA HIS A 227 4.93 8.92 1.23
C HIS A 227 3.53 8.57 1.73
N CYS A 228 2.51 8.96 0.97
CA CYS A 228 1.12 8.88 1.41
C CYS A 228 0.41 7.66 0.81
N ARG A 229 -0.42 6.99 1.62
CA ARG A 229 -1.44 6.05 1.13
C ARG A 229 -2.83 6.59 1.44
N THR A 230 -3.77 6.37 0.52
CA THR A 230 -5.20 6.67 0.68
C THR A 230 -6.04 5.69 -0.13
N GLY A 231 -7.36 5.79 -0.05
CA GLY A 231 -8.29 4.97 -0.82
C GLY A 231 -9.36 4.27 0.01
N LEU A 232 -10.33 3.70 -0.70
CA LEU A 232 -11.53 3.11 -0.14
C LEU A 232 -11.27 1.80 0.63
N GLU A 233 -10.13 1.14 0.38
CA GLU A 233 -9.67 0.02 1.20
C GLU A 233 -9.53 0.42 2.68
N ASP A 234 -8.91 1.57 2.91
CA ASP A 234 -8.52 2.02 4.25
C ASP A 234 -9.63 2.86 4.88
N ASN A 235 -10.36 3.65 4.08
CA ASN A 235 -11.41 4.54 4.55
C ASN A 235 -12.47 4.83 3.47
N VAL A 236 -13.70 4.42 3.74
CA VAL A 236 -14.84 4.65 2.82
C VAL A 236 -15.52 6.02 2.97
N ARG A 237 -15.02 6.89 3.85
CA ARG A 237 -15.67 8.15 4.23
C ARG A 237 -14.84 9.39 3.87
N TRP A 238 -15.52 10.45 3.44
CA TRP A 238 -14.91 11.78 3.26
C TRP A 238 -14.71 12.48 4.61
N ASP A 239 -15.72 12.42 5.46
CA ASP A 239 -15.74 12.93 6.83
C ASP A 239 -16.60 12.02 7.73
N LYS A 240 -16.91 12.46 8.95
CA LYS A 240 -17.69 11.63 9.90
C LYS A 240 -19.03 11.18 9.32
N ASP A 241 -19.71 12.05 8.58
CA ASP A 241 -21.10 11.88 8.19
C ASP A 241 -21.25 11.57 6.69
N THR A 242 -20.24 11.87 5.87
CA THR A 242 -20.28 11.78 4.42
C THR A 242 -19.42 10.62 3.88
N LEU A 243 -19.98 9.79 3.00
CA LEU A 243 -19.23 8.78 2.24
C LEU A 243 -18.30 9.44 1.20
N ALA A 244 -17.13 8.85 0.98
CA ALA A 244 -16.26 9.27 -0.12
C ALA A 244 -16.90 8.90 -1.46
N LYS A 245 -16.84 9.79 -2.46
CA LYS A 245 -17.49 9.60 -3.76
C LYS A 245 -16.71 8.65 -4.69
N SER A 246 -15.39 8.61 -4.56
CA SER A 246 -14.50 7.77 -5.34
C SER A 246 -13.13 7.68 -4.68
N ASN A 247 -12.29 6.75 -5.14
CA ASN A 247 -10.86 6.75 -4.80
C ASN A 247 -10.16 8.03 -5.27
N ALA A 248 -10.51 8.54 -6.46
CA ALA A 248 -9.95 9.79 -6.99
C ALA A 248 -10.20 10.98 -6.08
N GLN A 249 -11.40 11.11 -5.49
CA GLN A 249 -11.69 12.19 -4.53
C GLN A 249 -10.75 12.16 -3.32
N LEU A 250 -10.40 10.95 -2.84
CA LEU A 250 -9.47 10.79 -1.73
C LEU A 250 -8.03 11.11 -2.14
N VAL A 251 -7.63 10.77 -3.37
CA VAL A 251 -6.32 11.11 -3.95
C VAL A 251 -6.18 12.61 -4.16
N GLU A 252 -7.18 13.28 -4.75
CA GLU A 252 -7.19 14.74 -4.96
C GLU A 252 -6.97 15.51 -3.65
N ARG A 253 -7.59 15.04 -2.56
CA ARG A 253 -7.38 15.61 -1.22
C ARG A 253 -5.92 15.53 -0.79
N VAL A 254 -5.28 14.38 -0.99
CA VAL A 254 -3.86 14.19 -0.65
C VAL A 254 -2.96 14.99 -1.59
N ALA A 255 -3.26 15.03 -2.90
CA ALA A 255 -2.52 15.82 -3.87
C ALA A 255 -2.53 17.33 -3.55
N LYS A 256 -3.70 17.85 -3.14
CA LYS A 256 -3.81 19.23 -2.63
C LYS A 256 -2.96 19.42 -1.37
N LEU A 257 -3.03 18.48 -0.43
CA LEU A 257 -2.27 18.52 0.81
C LEU A 257 -0.75 18.52 0.57
N CYS A 258 -0.27 17.73 -0.38
CA CYS A 258 1.12 17.77 -0.85
C CYS A 258 1.56 19.20 -1.21
N GLY A 259 0.73 19.93 -1.96
CA GLY A 259 0.96 21.34 -2.30
C GLY A 259 1.01 22.27 -1.09
N GLU A 260 0.14 22.09 -0.10
CA GLU A 260 0.11 22.86 1.14
C GLU A 260 1.39 22.66 1.98
N PHE A 261 2.02 21.48 1.89
CA PHE A 261 3.29 21.15 2.55
C PHE A 261 4.53 21.48 1.72
N GLY A 262 4.39 22.10 0.53
CA GLY A 262 5.51 22.42 -0.35
C GLY A 262 6.22 21.19 -0.90
N ARG A 263 5.49 20.08 -1.07
CA ARG A 263 5.99 18.82 -1.63
C ARG A 263 5.22 18.50 -2.91
N PRO A 264 5.82 18.56 -4.10
CA PRO A 264 5.09 18.22 -5.32
C PRO A 264 4.64 16.76 -5.31
N VAL A 265 3.52 16.44 -5.97
CA VAL A 265 3.15 15.04 -6.23
C VAL A 265 4.22 14.43 -7.13
N ALA A 266 4.71 13.23 -6.79
CA ALA A 266 5.66 12.51 -7.62
C ALA A 266 5.02 12.17 -8.96
N THR A 267 5.78 12.30 -10.04
CA THR A 267 5.41 11.68 -11.33
C THR A 267 5.65 10.16 -11.24
N PRO A 268 5.00 9.35 -12.09
CA PRO A 268 5.24 7.89 -12.11
C PRO A 268 6.72 7.53 -12.27
N ARG A 269 7.46 8.29 -13.10
CA ARG A 269 8.91 8.13 -13.26
C ARG A 269 9.67 8.39 -11.96
N GLN A 270 9.38 9.51 -11.28
CA GLN A 270 10.01 9.83 -9.98
C GLN A 270 9.67 8.77 -8.94
N ALA A 271 8.42 8.30 -8.88
CA ALA A 271 8.01 7.24 -7.97
C ALA A 271 8.82 5.95 -8.20
N ARG A 272 9.03 5.56 -9.47
CA ARG A 272 9.87 4.41 -9.84
C ARG A 272 11.32 4.60 -9.42
N GLU A 273 11.92 5.77 -9.66
CA GLU A 273 13.29 6.10 -9.24
C GLU A 273 13.44 6.03 -7.71
N MET A 274 12.54 6.66 -6.97
CA MET A 274 12.54 6.69 -5.49
C MET A 274 12.37 5.30 -4.89
N LEU A 275 11.59 4.43 -5.55
CA LEU A 275 11.37 3.04 -5.15
C LEU A 275 12.42 2.09 -5.75
N ALA A 276 13.43 2.58 -6.48
CA ALA A 276 14.42 1.74 -7.16
C ALA A 276 13.79 0.63 -8.03
N LEU A 277 12.70 0.97 -8.73
CA LEU A 277 12.04 0.12 -9.70
C LEU A 277 12.63 0.32 -11.09
N LYS A 278 12.45 -0.67 -11.97
CA LYS A 278 12.76 -0.52 -13.39
C LYS A 278 11.88 0.58 -14.02
N PRO A 279 12.38 1.25 -15.08
CA PRO A 279 11.55 2.11 -15.93
C PRO A 279 10.32 1.34 -16.42
N ALA A 280 9.22 2.07 -16.66
CA ALA A 280 8.05 1.49 -17.32
C ALA A 280 8.45 0.89 -18.68
N ALA A 281 7.84 -0.25 -19.03
CA ALA A 281 8.08 -0.98 -20.28
C ALA A 281 7.41 -0.31 -21.47
#